data_AF-A0A6V7HQR6-F1
#
_entry.id   AF-A0A6V7HQR6-F1
#
_cell.length_a   1.000
_cell.length_b   1.000
_cell.length_c   1.000
_cell.angle_alpha   90.00
_cell.angle_beta   90.00
_cell.angle_gamma   90.00
#
_symmetry.space_group_name_H-M   'P 1'
#
loop_
_entity.id
_entity.type
_entity.pdbx_description
1 polymer ?
#
loop_
_entity_poly.entity_id
_entity_poly.type
_entity_poly.pdbx_seq_one_letter_code
_entity_poly.pdbx_strand_id
1 'polypeptide(L)' 'ERIENHPEAGIIPIGFDLEWPFSFQTGPGKTALAQLCVSENTCHLLHIYNLQTLPAALIVLLTHPRVKLVGVNIK' A
#
# COMPACT_ATOMS: atom_id res chain seq x y z
N GLU A 1 -10.00 -3.07 -21.74
CA GLU A 1 -10.15 -4.09 -20.70
C GLU A 1 -9.24 -5.29 -21.06
N ARG A 2 -7.95 -5.21 -20.74
CA ARG A 2 -7.04 -6.35 -20.93
C ARG A 2 -7.10 -7.16 -19.64
N ILE A 3 -7.91 -8.22 -19.68
CA ILE A 3 -7.75 -9.33 -18.75
C ILE A 3 -6.44 -9.99 -19.15
N GLU A 4 -5.35 -9.62 -18.49
CA GLU A 4 -4.09 -10.34 -18.63
C GLU A 4 -4.27 -11.71 -17.98
N ASN A 5 -3.98 -12.73 -18.80
CA ASN A 5 -3.99 -14.14 -18.48
C ASN A 5 -3.55 -14.41 -17.03
N HIS A 6 -4.28 -15.26 -16.32
CA HIS A 6 -3.81 -15.86 -15.06
C HIS A 6 -3.14 -17.22 -15.36
N PRO A 7 -1.82 -17.28 -15.64
CA PRO A 7 -1.07 -18.50 -15.45
C PRO A 7 -0.72 -18.60 -13.94
N GLU A 8 -0.84 -19.81 -13.39
CA GLU A 8 -0.26 -20.27 -12.12
C GLU A 8 0.11 -19.22 -11.05
N ALA A 9 -0.76 -19.04 -10.04
CA ALA A 9 -0.51 -18.37 -8.75
C ALA A 9 0.55 -17.25 -8.75
N GLY A 10 0.45 -16.31 -9.69
CA GLY A 10 1.44 -15.25 -9.90
C GLY A 10 1.49 -14.21 -8.78
N ILE A 11 2.60 -13.47 -8.75
CA ILE A 11 2.75 -12.27 -7.95
C ILE A 11 1.73 -11.21 -8.40
N ILE A 12 1.07 -10.59 -7.44
CA ILE A 12 0.07 -9.52 -7.59
C ILE A 12 0.76 -8.20 -7.25
N PRO A 13 1.12 -7.36 -8.24
CA PRO A 13 1.66 -6.04 -7.98
C PRO A 13 0.57 -5.11 -7.45
N ILE A 14 0.89 -4.33 -6.42
CA ILE A 14 0.02 -3.26 -5.90
C ILE A 14 0.84 -1.98 -5.80
N GLY A 15 0.41 -0.92 -6.48
CA GLY A 15 1.00 0.40 -6.35
C GLY A 15 0.86 0.88 -4.90
N PHE A 16 1.97 1.28 -4.28
CA PHE A 16 2.02 1.61 -2.86
C PHE A 16 2.85 2.86 -2.60
N ASP A 17 2.30 3.76 -1.81
CA ASP A 17 3.00 4.94 -1.30
C ASP A 17 2.43 5.35 0.07
N LEU A 18 3.20 6.15 0.82
CA LEU A 18 2.87 6.55 2.19
C LEU A 18 3.07 8.05 2.37
N GLU A 19 2.12 8.68 3.03
CA GLU A 19 2.21 10.10 3.43
C GLU A 19 2.24 10.22 4.95
N TRP A 20 3.00 11.18 5.47
CA TRP A 20 3.03 11.56 6.87
C TRP A 20 2.92 13.09 7.01
N PRO A 21 2.45 13.60 8.17
CA PRO A 21 2.36 15.04 8.37
C PRO A 21 3.73 15.69 8.29
N PHE A 22 3.78 16.90 7.75
CA PHE A 22 4.99 17.69 7.72
C PHE A 22 5.47 18.03 9.13
N SER A 23 6.78 17.88 9.38
CA SER A 23 7.46 18.35 10.58
C SER A 23 8.80 18.96 10.19
N PHE A 24 9.23 19.99 10.92
CA PHE A 24 10.59 20.54 10.81
C PHE A 24 11.66 19.62 11.44
N GLN A 25 11.26 18.57 12.16
CA GLN A 25 12.15 17.53 12.67
C GLN A 25 12.54 16.56 11.56
N THR A 26 13.80 16.11 11.55
CA THR A 26 14.30 15.17 10.54
C THR A 26 13.74 13.75 10.74
N GLY A 27 13.29 13.14 9.65
CA GLY A 27 12.81 11.74 9.61
C GLY A 27 11.31 11.61 9.29
N PRO A 28 10.86 10.40 8.94
CA PRO A 28 9.44 10.14 8.68
C PRO A 28 8.64 10.15 9.98
N GLY A 29 7.54 10.89 10.00
CA GLY A 29 6.58 10.89 11.10
C GLY A 29 5.69 9.64 11.11
N LYS A 30 4.73 9.58 12.04
CA LYS A 30 3.67 8.56 11.99
C LYS A 30 2.93 8.66 10.66
N THR A 31 2.85 7.55 9.91
CA THR A 31 2.10 7.49 8.66
C THR A 31 0.67 7.94 8.87
N ALA A 32 0.23 8.90 8.06
CA ALA A 32 -1.12 9.44 8.10
C ALA A 32 -2.02 8.81 7.03
N LEU A 33 -1.46 8.54 5.86
CA LEU A 33 -2.18 7.99 4.72
C LEU A 33 -1.35 6.89 4.06
N ALA A 34 -2.00 5.81 3.65
CA ALA A 34 -1.44 4.83 2.74
C ALA A 34 -2.25 4.80 1.44
N GLN A 35 -1.57 4.87 0.29
CA GLN A 35 -2.19 4.68 -1.02
C GLN A 35 -1.99 3.23 -1.48
N LEU A 36 -3.05 2.59 -1.96
CA LEU A 36 -3.03 1.23 -2.53
C LEU A 36 -3.75 1.22 -3.88
N CYS A 37 -3.00 1.13 -4.98
CA CYS A 37 -3.57 1.05 -6.32
C CYS A 37 -3.48 -0.39 -6.84
N VAL A 38 -4.64 -1.07 -6.91
CA VAL A 38 -4.76 -2.48 -7.34
C VAL A 38 -5.05 -2.64 -8.83
N SER A 39 -5.45 -1.55 -9.49
CA SER A 39 -5.69 -1.48 -10.93
C SER A 39 -5.37 -0.07 -11.44
N GLU A 40 -5.32 0.09 -12.76
CA GLU A 40 -5.09 1.40 -13.41
C GLU A 40 -6.19 2.42 -13.11
N ASN A 41 -7.39 1.95 -12.77
CA ASN A 41 -8.58 2.80 -12.61
C ASN A 41 -9.02 3.00 -11.17
N THR A 42 -8.34 2.36 -10.20
CA THR A 42 -8.75 2.44 -8.79
C THR A 42 -7.55 2.50 -7.88
N CYS A 43 -7.52 3.55 -7.06
CA CYS A 43 -6.60 3.67 -5.95
C CYS A 43 -7.36 3.92 -4.65
N HIS A 44 -7.03 3.14 -3.62
CA HIS A 44 -7.60 3.25 -2.29
C HIS A 44 -6.73 4.16 -1.43
N LEU A 45 -7.36 5.13 -0.77
CA LEU A 45 -6.70 6.04 0.16
C LEU A 45 -7.11 5.67 1.59
N LEU A 46 -6.18 5.14 2.37
CA LEU A 46 -6.43 4.67 3.72
C LEU A 46 -5.90 5.68 4.74
N HIS A 47 -6.79 6.46 5.37
CA HIS A 47 -6.44 7.36 6.47
C HIS A 47 -6.21 6.56 7.76
N ILE A 48 -4.94 6.34 8.10
CA ILE A 48 -4.53 5.48 9.23
C ILE A 48 -3.99 6.27 10.44
N TYR A 49 -3.86 7.59 10.32
CA TYR A 49 -3.25 8.43 11.37
C TYR A 49 -3.86 8.25 12.77
N ASN A 50 -5.20 8.21 12.84
CA ASN A 50 -5.93 8.13 14.11
C ASN A 50 -6.18 6.69 14.58
N LEU A 51 -5.75 5.69 13.81
CA LEU A 51 -5.86 4.32 14.24
C LEU A 51 -4.84 4.04 15.35
N GLN A 52 -5.31 3.36 16.39
CA GLN A 52 -4.45 2.82 17.45
C GLN A 52 -3.70 1.57 16.97
N THR A 53 -4.37 0.74 16.18
CA THR A 53 -3.84 -0.50 15.58
C THR A 53 -4.28 -0.59 14.13
N LEU A 54 -3.41 -1.13 13.26
CA LEU A 54 -3.79 -1.39 11.88
C LEU A 54 -4.83 -2.52 11.81
N PRO A 55 -5.84 -2.41 10.92
CA PRO A 55 -6.80 -3.49 10.71
C PRO A 55 -6.07 -4.78 10.30
N ALA A 56 -6.42 -5.91 10.91
CA ALA A 56 -5.77 -7.20 10.63
C ALA A 56 -5.79 -7.56 9.13
N ALA A 57 -6.88 -7.25 8.43
CA ALA A 57 -6.98 -7.47 6.98
C ALA A 57 -5.95 -6.66 6.18
N LEU A 58 -5.65 -5.42 6.60
CA LEU A 58 -4.63 -4.60 5.96
C LEU A 58 -3.24 -5.19 6.20
N ILE A 59 -2.96 -5.66 7.41
CA ILE A 59 -1.68 -6.34 7.72
C ILE A 59 -1.53 -7.57 6.83
N VAL A 60 -2.57 -8.43 6.78
CA VAL A 60 -2.56 -9.63 5.94
C VAL A 60 -2.30 -9.28 4.48
N LEU A 61 -2.95 -8.24 3.94
CA LEU A 61 -2.73 -7.78 2.56
C LEU A 61 -1.28 -7.35 2.32
N LEU A 62 -0.73 -6.50 3.20
CA LEU A 62 0.62 -5.95 3.07
C LEU A 62 1.72 -7.01 3.22
N THR A 63 1.45 -8.09 3.97
CA THR A 63 2.42 -9.18 4.21
C THR A 63 2.15 -10.43 3.38
N HIS A 64 1.11 -10.44 2.53
CA HIS A 64 0.72 -11.64 1.80
C HIS A 64 1.83 -12.04 0.81
N PRO A 65 2.28 -13.31 0.77
CA PRO A 65 3.44 -13.73 -0.03
C PRO A 65 3.24 -13.57 -1.55
N ARG A 66 2.00 -13.54 -2.01
CA ARG A 66 1.66 -13.24 -3.42
C ARG A 66 1.54 -11.74 -3.70
N VAL A 67 1.56 -10.85 -2.72
CA VAL A 67 1.45 -9.41 -2.94
C VAL A 67 2.84 -8.81 -3.01
N LYS A 68 3.09 -8.02 -4.06
CA LYS A 68 4.30 -7.22 -4.21
C LYS A 68 3.92 -5.75 -4.24
N LEU A 69 4.24 -5.05 -3.16
CA LEU A 69 4.10 -3.60 -3.10
C LEU A 69 5.15 -2.96 -4.02
N VAL A 70 4.72 -2.11 -4.94
CA VAL A 70 5.59 -1.43 -5.89
C VAL A 70 5.48 0.08 -5.72
N GLY A 71 6.62 0.76 -5.70
CA GLY A 71 6.73 2.19 -5.43
C GLY A 71 8.17 2.66 -5.54
N VAL A 72 8.39 3.97 -5.52
CA VAL A 72 9.73 4.56 -5.55
C VAL A 72 10.17 4.82 -4.12
N ASN A 73 11.40 4.42 -3.77
CA ASN A 73 11.96 4.60 -2.43
C ASN A 73 11.15 3.93 -1.30
N ILE A 74 10.39 2.88 -1.63
CA ILE A 74 9.83 1.94 -0.65
C ILE A 74 10.86 0.80 -0.49
N LYS A 75 11.54 0.74 0.65
CA LYS A 75 12.56 -0.29 0.96
C LYS A 75 12.06 -1.22 2.05
#